data_AF-A0A085WX81-F1
#
_entry.id   AF-A0A085WX81-F1
#
_cell.length_a   1.000
_cell.length_b   1.000
_cell.length_c   1.000
_cell.angle_alpha   90.00
_cell.angle_beta   90.00
_cell.angle_gamma   90.00
#
_symmetry.space_group_name_H-M   'P 1'
#
loop_
_entity.id
_entity.type
_entity.pdbx_description
1 polymer ?
#
loop_
_entity_poly.entity_id
_entity_poly.type
_entity_poly.pdbx_seq_one_letter_code
_entity_poly.pdbx_strand_id
1 'polypeptide(L)'
;MSSKPSVLDPVRVRIRRFQFVVGLGFLAQVIGSVLSVALAYRLTQRVQDLPEGLRLAIGVPLQNLWVLAVLPLLCYGAARIIELKPLSTAIGGVLSGQVFILALNFAWGGLEGLWPGPAVFVLQLSALAAGVLLSYRAVLKGRATAAQGAAKAQAQADARKVEYQEFLREAELGAEKAAQREAERAAAASAGNSPPSAAPAAPASEAPSPESSGETKASTPH
;
A
#
# COMPACT_ATOMS: atom_id res chain seq x y z
N MET A 1 -9.56 6.55 34.28
CA MET A 1 -8.20 6.09 34.61
C MET A 1 -7.24 6.59 33.54
N SER A 2 -6.19 7.29 33.95
CA SER A 2 -5.28 8.06 33.10
C SER A 2 -4.37 7.13 32.29
N SER A 3 -4.61 7.02 30.98
CA SER A 3 -3.67 6.41 30.03
C SER A 3 -2.49 7.37 29.85
N LYS A 4 -1.49 7.27 30.72
CA LYS A 4 -0.19 7.91 30.50
C LYS A 4 0.36 7.39 29.15
N PRO A 5 0.73 8.26 28.19
CA PRO A 5 1.38 7.82 26.96
C PRO A 5 2.66 7.09 27.36
N SER A 6 2.67 5.78 27.12
CA SER A 6 3.67 4.89 27.66
C SER A 6 4.98 5.11 26.91
N VAL A 7 6.06 5.33 27.65
CA VAL A 7 7.45 5.40 27.13
C VAL A 7 7.81 4.14 26.31
N LEU A 8 7.00 3.08 26.40
CA LEU A 8 7.11 1.83 25.64
C LEU A 8 6.56 1.89 24.21
N ASP A 9 5.71 2.86 23.87
CA ASP A 9 5.16 3.01 22.51
C ASP A 9 6.23 3.25 21.43
N PRO A 10 7.22 4.15 21.62
CA PRO A 10 8.28 4.33 20.62
C PRO A 10 9.15 3.07 20.46
N VAL A 11 9.33 2.28 21.52
CA VAL A 11 10.11 1.04 21.47
C VAL A 11 9.36 -0.03 20.67
N ARG A 12 8.06 -0.20 20.89
CA ARG A 12 7.22 -1.13 20.12
C ARG A 12 7.21 -0.80 18.63
N VAL A 13 7.14 0.48 18.28
CA VAL A 13 7.20 0.91 16.87
C VAL A 13 8.56 0.59 16.24
N ARG A 14 9.66 0.79 16.98
CA ARG A 14 11.01 0.44 16.52
C ARG A 14 11.17 -1.07 16.32
N ILE A 15 10.69 -1.89 17.26
CA ILE A 15 10.75 -3.35 17.16
C ILE A 15 9.95 -3.84 15.96
N ARG A 16 8.72 -3.35 15.73
CA ARG A 16 7.92 -3.73 14.56
C ARG A 16 8.62 -3.38 13.25
N ARG A 17 9.22 -2.19 13.17
CA ARG A 17 10.00 -1.77 11.99
C ARG A 17 11.22 -2.67 11.79
N PHE A 18 11.93 -3.02 12.86
CA PHE A 18 13.06 -3.94 12.80
C PHE A 18 12.63 -5.33 12.32
N GLN A 19 11.58 -5.90 12.93
CA GLN A 19 11.02 -7.18 12.53
C GLN A 19 10.58 -7.20 11.07
N PHE A 20 9.99 -6.10 10.59
CA PHE A 20 9.63 -5.95 9.18
C PHE A 20 10.86 -5.96 8.28
N VAL A 21 11.92 -5.21 8.61
CA VAL A 21 13.18 -5.19 7.83
C VAL A 21 13.86 -6.56 7.83
N VAL A 22 13.91 -7.23 8.98
CA VAL A 22 14.48 -8.57 9.10
C VAL A 22 13.67 -9.56 8.26
N GLY A 23 12.34 -9.54 8.39
CA GLY A 23 11.43 -10.38 7.62
C GLY A 23 11.51 -10.14 6.11
N LEU A 24 11.69 -8.88 5.69
CA LEU A 24 11.88 -8.53 4.28
C LEU A 24 13.18 -9.14 3.73
N GLY A 25 14.28 -9.03 4.47
CA GLY A 25 15.56 -9.63 4.06
C GLY A 25 15.52 -11.15 4.03
N PHE A 26 14.87 -11.78 5.02
CA PHE A 26 14.65 -13.22 5.04
C PHE A 26 13.78 -13.68 3.86
N LEU A 27 12.67 -12.99 3.59
CA LEU A 27 11.78 -13.31 2.47
C LEU A 27 12.49 -13.15 1.13
N ALA A 28 13.28 -12.08 0.98
CA ALA A 28 14.10 -11.87 -0.21
C ALA A 28 15.10 -13.01 -0.40
N GLN A 29 15.74 -13.45 0.69
CA GLN A 29 16.69 -14.56 0.71
C GLN A 29 16.05 -15.87 0.25
N VAL A 30 14.88 -16.23 0.81
CA VAL A 30 14.16 -17.46 0.45
C VAL A 30 13.69 -17.43 -1.00
N ILE A 31 13.07 -16.34 -1.44
CA ILE A 31 12.59 -16.23 -2.83
C ILE A 31 13.77 -16.24 -3.80
N GLY A 32 14.83 -15.51 -3.48
CA GLY A 32 16.00 -15.40 -4.34
C GLY A 32 16.84 -16.68 -4.38
N SER A 33 16.89 -17.47 -3.31
CA SER A 33 17.55 -18.78 -3.33
C SER A 33 16.80 -19.77 -4.23
N VAL A 34 15.47 -19.81 -4.13
CA VAL A 34 14.62 -20.63 -5.03
C VAL A 34 14.80 -20.20 -6.48
N LEU A 35 14.78 -18.89 -6.77
CA LEU A 35 15.02 -18.36 -8.11
C LEU A 35 16.42 -18.70 -8.62
N SER A 36 17.45 -18.52 -7.78
CA SER A 36 18.84 -18.82 -8.12
C SER A 36 19.00 -20.29 -8.47
N VAL A 37 18.44 -21.21 -7.68
CA VAL A 37 18.53 -22.65 -7.94
C VAL A 37 17.78 -23.00 -9.22
N ALA A 38 16.55 -22.49 -9.40
CA ALA A 38 15.77 -22.74 -10.60
C ALA A 38 16.47 -22.22 -11.88
N LEU A 39 17.06 -21.02 -11.82
CA LEU A 39 17.85 -20.47 -12.92
C LEU A 39 19.12 -21.29 -13.13
N ALA A 40 19.85 -21.65 -12.08
CA ALA A 40 21.04 -22.47 -12.20
C ALA A 40 20.71 -23.77 -12.94
N TYR A 41 19.69 -24.52 -12.53
CA TYR A 41 19.26 -25.75 -13.22
C TYR A 41 18.95 -25.53 -14.70
N ARG A 42 18.25 -24.44 -15.04
CA ARG A 42 17.93 -24.08 -16.43
C ARG A 42 19.16 -23.67 -17.24
N LEU A 43 20.12 -22.99 -16.62
CA LEU A 43 21.29 -22.45 -17.28
C LEU A 43 22.46 -23.44 -17.32
N THR A 44 22.52 -24.45 -16.44
CA THR A 44 23.66 -25.39 -16.35
C THR A 44 24.03 -25.98 -17.72
N GLN A 45 23.04 -26.44 -18.49
CA GLN A 45 23.28 -27.01 -19.82
C GLN A 45 23.80 -25.99 -20.84
N ARG A 46 23.46 -24.70 -20.68
CA ARG A 46 23.90 -23.63 -21.58
C ARG A 46 25.27 -23.07 -21.16
N VAL A 47 25.57 -23.09 -19.86
CA VAL A 47 26.75 -22.45 -19.26
C VAL A 47 27.99 -23.33 -19.35
N GLN A 48 27.81 -24.66 -19.46
CA GLN A 48 28.92 -25.62 -19.62
C GLN A 48 29.70 -25.46 -20.92
N ASP A 49 29.20 -24.72 -21.90
CA ASP A 49 29.89 -24.47 -23.17
C ASP A 49 30.63 -23.11 -23.18
N LEU A 50 30.45 -22.26 -22.16
CA LEU A 50 31.04 -20.92 -22.16
C LEU A 50 32.49 -20.91 -21.65
N PRO A 51 33.31 -19.91 -22.06
CA PRO A 51 34.61 -19.64 -21.47
C PRO A 51 34.51 -19.38 -19.95
N GLU A 52 35.53 -19.79 -19.20
CA GLU A 52 35.56 -19.74 -17.73
C GLU A 52 35.26 -18.34 -17.15
N GLY A 53 35.77 -17.28 -17.80
CA GLY A 53 35.48 -15.89 -17.41
C GLY A 53 34.00 -15.50 -17.52
N LEU A 54 33.28 -15.97 -18.55
CA LEU A 54 31.85 -15.71 -18.67
C LEU A 54 31.03 -16.54 -17.68
N ARG A 55 31.47 -17.76 -17.36
CA ARG A 55 30.81 -18.58 -16.32
C ARG A 55 30.87 -17.88 -14.97
N LEU A 56 32.01 -17.27 -14.64
CA LEU A 56 32.18 -16.51 -13.41
C LEU A 56 31.33 -15.23 -13.43
N ALA A 57 31.32 -14.50 -14.54
CA ALA A 57 30.52 -13.28 -14.69
C ALA A 57 29.01 -13.53 -14.58
N ILE A 58 28.51 -14.70 -14.99
CA ILE A 58 27.10 -15.08 -14.89
C ILE A 58 26.80 -15.73 -13.54
N GLY A 59 27.65 -16.63 -13.06
CA GLY A 59 27.40 -17.42 -11.85
C GLY A 59 27.30 -16.56 -10.60
N VAL A 60 28.09 -15.49 -10.53
CA VAL A 60 28.16 -14.59 -9.36
C VAL A 60 26.88 -13.79 -9.15
N PRO A 61 26.33 -13.08 -10.17
CA PRO A 61 25.04 -12.43 -10.02
C PRO A 61 23.91 -13.44 -9.89
N LEU A 62 24.02 -14.65 -10.49
CA LEU A 62 23.03 -15.71 -10.32
C LEU A 62 22.95 -16.18 -8.87
N GLN A 63 24.09 -16.38 -8.21
CA GLN A 63 24.15 -16.83 -6.82
C GLN A 63 23.74 -15.72 -5.85
N ASN A 64 23.97 -14.45 -6.22
CA ASN A 64 23.59 -13.27 -5.43
C ASN A 64 22.30 -12.60 -5.91
N LEU A 65 21.47 -13.32 -6.68
CA LEU A 65 20.25 -12.77 -7.29
C LEU A 65 19.27 -12.24 -6.24
N TRP A 66 19.25 -12.87 -5.06
CA TRP A 66 18.42 -12.44 -3.95
C TRP A 66 18.76 -11.01 -3.50
N VAL A 67 20.05 -10.68 -3.38
CA VAL A 67 20.55 -9.35 -3.01
C VAL A 67 20.40 -8.35 -4.14
N LEU A 68 20.65 -8.79 -5.38
CA LEU A 68 20.79 -7.90 -6.52
C LEU A 68 19.45 -7.58 -7.21
N ALA A 69 18.48 -8.49 -7.16
CA ALA A 69 17.20 -8.32 -7.84
C ALA A 69 16.02 -8.36 -6.87
N VAL A 70 15.92 -9.42 -6.06
CA VAL A 70 14.73 -9.67 -5.23
C VAL A 70 14.61 -8.64 -4.10
N LEU A 71 15.70 -8.40 -3.37
CA LEU A 71 15.71 -7.46 -2.24
C LEU A 71 15.41 -6.01 -2.68
N PRO A 72 16.03 -5.46 -3.75
CA PRO A 72 15.67 -4.13 -4.25
C PRO A 72 14.22 -4.06 -4.70
N LEU A 73 13.69 -5.10 -5.35
CA LEU A 73 12.30 -5.14 -5.80
C LEU A 73 11.32 -5.12 -4.62
N LEU A 74 11.58 -5.92 -3.58
CA LEU A 74 10.78 -5.93 -2.36
C LEU A 74 10.92 -4.60 -1.59
N CYS A 75 12.12 -4.03 -1.51
CA CYS A 75 12.36 -2.73 -0.91
C CYS A 75 11.61 -1.61 -1.64
N TYR A 76 11.56 -1.65 -2.98
CA TYR A 76 10.79 -0.71 -3.79
C TYR A 76 9.29 -0.81 -3.50
N GLY A 77 8.75 -2.04 -3.47
CA GLY A 77 7.34 -2.29 -3.14
C GLY A 77 6.98 -1.83 -1.73
N ALA A 78 7.80 -2.17 -0.74
CA ALA A 78 7.61 -1.77 0.65
C ALA A 78 7.68 -0.24 0.83
N ALA A 79 8.61 0.42 0.12
CA ALA A 79 8.77 1.88 0.17
C ALA A 79 7.58 2.66 -0.42
N ARG A 80 6.71 2.02 -1.20
CA ARG A 80 5.47 2.63 -1.67
C ARG A 80 4.37 2.65 -0.61
N ILE A 81 4.41 1.73 0.33
CA ILE A 81 3.33 1.51 1.31
C ILE A 81 3.71 2.09 2.67
N ILE A 82 5.00 2.03 3.03
CA ILE A 82 5.50 2.40 4.36
C ILE A 82 6.63 3.42 4.24
N GLU A 83 6.63 4.41 5.12
CA GLU A 83 7.75 5.35 5.28
C GLU A 83 8.98 4.65 5.91
N LEU A 84 9.86 4.16 5.04
CA LEU A 84 11.09 3.47 5.42
C LEU A 84 12.30 4.39 5.35
N LYS A 85 13.25 4.21 6.28
CA LYS A 85 14.55 4.89 6.24
C LYS A 85 15.46 4.15 5.24
N PRO A 86 15.87 4.78 4.12
CA PRO A 86 16.52 4.07 3.01
C PRO A 86 17.78 3.30 3.41
N LEU A 87 18.67 3.94 4.18
CA LEU A 87 19.93 3.32 4.63
C LEU A 87 19.69 2.18 5.62
N SER A 88 18.87 2.42 6.65
CA SER A 88 18.62 1.41 7.69
C SER A 88 17.90 0.18 7.12
N THR A 89 16.98 0.37 6.16
CA THR A 89 16.26 -0.74 5.52
C THR A 89 17.16 -1.51 4.57
N ALA A 90 17.97 -0.82 3.74
CA ALA A 90 18.90 -1.48 2.83
C ALA A 90 19.95 -2.30 3.60
N ILE A 91 20.61 -1.69 4.59
CA ILE A 91 21.62 -2.37 5.41
C ILE A 91 20.98 -3.50 6.22
N GLY A 92 19.85 -3.25 6.88
CA GLY A 92 19.18 -4.25 7.71
C GLY A 92 18.68 -5.45 6.91
N GLY A 93 18.13 -5.23 5.71
CA GLY A 93 17.67 -6.32 4.84
C GLY A 93 18.81 -7.16 4.27
N VAL A 94 19.93 -6.53 3.90
CA VAL A 94 21.12 -7.26 3.43
C VAL A 94 21.75 -8.03 4.58
N LEU A 95 21.93 -7.40 5.75
CA LEU A 95 22.53 -8.07 6.92
C LEU A 95 21.67 -9.23 7.41
N SER A 96 20.35 -9.09 7.47
CA SER A 96 19.49 -10.19 7.95
C SER A 96 19.54 -11.41 7.03
N GLY A 97 19.51 -11.20 5.71
CA GLY A 97 19.67 -12.30 4.75
C GLY A 97 21.08 -12.91 4.80
N GLN A 98 22.12 -12.09 4.93
CA GLN A 98 23.50 -12.57 5.01
C GLN A 98 23.76 -13.39 6.28
N VAL A 99 23.24 -12.95 7.44
CA VAL A 99 23.31 -13.71 8.69
C VAL A 99 22.64 -15.06 8.53
N PHE A 100 21.51 -15.14 7.82
CA PHE A 100 20.85 -16.40 7.56
C PHE A 100 21.67 -17.34 6.66
N ILE A 101 22.32 -16.82 5.61
CA ILE A 101 23.24 -17.61 4.77
C ILE A 101 24.41 -18.14 5.61
N LEU A 102 25.02 -17.29 6.42
CA LEU A 102 26.14 -17.69 7.29
C LEU A 102 25.70 -18.78 8.27
N ALA A 103 24.51 -18.66 8.85
CA ALA A 103 23.96 -19.68 9.73
C ALA A 103 23.71 -21.02 9.00
N LEU A 104 23.20 -20.99 7.76
CA LEU A 104 23.02 -22.20 6.95
C LEU A 104 24.36 -22.84 6.56
N ASN A 105 25.32 -22.04 6.09
CA ASN A 105 26.65 -22.53 5.72
C ASN A 105 27.37 -23.14 6.93
N PHE A 106 27.23 -22.51 8.10
CA PHE A 106 27.74 -23.06 9.35
C PHE A 106 27.08 -24.40 9.71
N ALA A 107 25.76 -24.50 9.57
CA ALA A 107 25.03 -25.74 9.86
C ALA A 107 25.41 -26.90 8.92
N TRP A 108 25.75 -26.60 7.66
CA TRP A 108 26.06 -27.61 6.64
C TRP A 108 27.54 -28.00 6.59
N GLY A 109 28.45 -27.01 6.68
CA GLY A 109 29.89 -27.18 6.48
C GLY A 109 30.74 -26.80 7.69
N GLY A 110 30.13 -26.51 8.85
CA GLY A 110 30.85 -26.09 10.05
C GLY A 110 31.66 -24.81 9.83
N LEU A 111 32.85 -24.74 10.44
CA LEU A 111 33.77 -23.60 10.31
C LEU A 111 34.34 -23.44 8.89
N GLU A 112 34.52 -24.54 8.15
CA GLU A 112 35.04 -24.49 6.77
C GLU A 112 34.03 -23.85 5.81
N GLY A 113 32.73 -24.02 6.08
CA GLY A 113 31.66 -23.37 5.31
C GLY A 113 31.61 -21.85 5.45
N LEU A 114 32.24 -21.26 6.47
CA LEU A 114 32.30 -19.80 6.64
C LEU A 114 33.37 -19.14 5.77
N TRP A 115 34.40 -19.88 5.36
CA TRP A 115 35.55 -19.31 4.67
C TRP A 115 35.82 -19.96 3.31
N PRO A 116 35.05 -19.59 2.27
CA PRO A 116 35.20 -20.15 0.92
C PRO A 116 36.47 -19.68 0.18
N GLY A 117 37.34 -18.91 0.84
CA GLY A 117 38.59 -18.37 0.28
C GLY A 117 38.52 -16.86 -0.04
N PRO A 118 39.68 -16.20 -0.17
CA PRO A 118 39.77 -14.75 -0.22
C PRO A 118 39.14 -14.14 -1.49
N ALA A 119 39.30 -14.78 -2.64
CA ALA A 119 38.74 -14.28 -3.90
C ALA A 119 37.20 -14.29 -3.89
N VAL A 120 36.60 -15.39 -3.45
CA VAL A 120 35.15 -15.53 -3.33
C VAL A 120 34.58 -14.55 -2.31
N PHE A 121 35.29 -14.37 -1.18
CA PHE A 121 34.90 -13.43 -0.14
C PHE A 121 34.86 -11.97 -0.65
N VAL A 122 35.90 -11.51 -1.36
CA VAL A 122 35.92 -10.16 -1.97
C VAL A 122 34.76 -9.97 -2.94
N LEU A 123 34.51 -10.98 -3.77
CA LEU A 123 33.43 -10.94 -4.74
C LEU A 123 32.05 -10.87 -4.07
N GLN A 124 31.84 -11.66 -3.01
CA GLN A 124 30.62 -11.65 -2.22
C GLN A 124 30.43 -10.29 -1.54
N LEU A 125 31.49 -9.71 -0.99
CA LEU A 125 31.44 -8.38 -0.38
C LEU A 125 31.06 -7.30 -1.41
N SER A 126 31.59 -7.40 -2.63
CA SER A 126 31.24 -6.49 -3.72
C SER A 126 29.78 -6.64 -4.14
N ALA A 127 29.26 -7.86 -4.21
CA ALA A 127 27.85 -8.13 -4.51
C ALA A 127 26.92 -7.61 -3.41
N LEU A 128 27.31 -7.77 -2.13
CA LEU A 128 26.58 -7.19 -1.00
C LEU A 128 26.56 -5.66 -1.06
N ALA A 129 27.69 -5.02 -1.33
CA ALA A 129 27.78 -3.57 -1.48
C ALA A 129 26.89 -3.07 -2.63
N ALA A 130 26.94 -3.75 -3.78
CA ALA A 130 26.06 -3.47 -4.92
C ALA A 130 24.57 -3.63 -4.55
N GLY A 131 24.25 -4.69 -3.79
CA GLY A 131 22.93 -4.93 -3.22
C GLY A 131 22.39 -3.82 -2.35
N VAL A 132 23.22 -3.34 -1.42
CA VAL A 132 22.88 -2.22 -0.52
C VAL A 132 22.61 -0.97 -1.35
N LEU A 133 23.45 -0.67 -2.34
CA LEU A 133 23.28 0.49 -3.21
C LEU A 133 22.00 0.38 -4.07
N LEU A 134 21.74 -0.78 -4.66
CA LEU A 134 20.54 -1.02 -5.45
C LEU A 134 19.27 -0.91 -4.60
N SER A 135 19.26 -1.54 -3.42
CA SER A 135 18.16 -1.47 -2.45
C SER A 135 17.95 -0.03 -1.97
N TYR A 136 19.01 0.72 -1.69
CA TYR A 136 18.94 2.13 -1.33
C TYR A 136 18.28 2.96 -2.44
N ARG A 137 18.74 2.82 -3.69
CA ARG A 137 18.16 3.53 -4.84
C ARG A 137 16.71 3.11 -5.10
N ALA A 138 16.39 1.84 -4.89
CA ALA A 138 15.04 1.32 -5.00
C ALA A 138 14.10 1.95 -3.96
N VAL A 139 14.51 2.06 -2.70
CA VAL A 139 13.72 2.75 -1.67
C VAL A 139 13.53 4.22 -2.02
N LEU A 140 14.58 4.92 -2.48
CA LEU A 140 14.46 6.33 -2.88
C LEU A 140 13.44 6.52 -4.01
N LYS A 141 13.52 5.69 -5.07
CA LYS A 141 12.56 5.73 -6.18
C LYS A 141 11.13 5.38 -5.73
N GLY A 142 10.98 4.38 -4.85
CA GLY A 142 9.68 3.99 -4.29
C GLY A 142 9.03 5.14 -3.53
N ARG A 143 9.81 5.84 -2.68
CA ARG A 143 9.35 7.01 -1.94
C ARG A 143 8.99 8.19 -2.84
N ALA A 144 9.80 8.48 -3.86
CA ALA A 144 9.48 9.54 -4.82
C ALA A 144 8.14 9.28 -5.51
N THR A 145 7.88 8.02 -5.86
CA THR A 145 6.60 7.65 -6.49
C THR A 145 5.43 7.71 -5.51
N ALA A 146 5.63 7.32 -4.25
CA ALA A 146 4.61 7.45 -3.21
C ALA A 146 4.24 8.92 -2.95
N ALA A 147 5.24 9.81 -2.90
CA ALA A 147 5.02 11.24 -2.74
C ALA A 147 4.19 11.83 -3.90
N GLN A 148 4.47 11.41 -5.14
CA GLN A 148 3.67 11.81 -6.30
C GLN A 148 2.22 11.30 -6.22
N GLY A 149 2.01 10.08 -5.71
CA GLY A 149 0.67 9.53 -5.49
C GLY A 149 -0.12 10.30 -4.43
N ALA A 150 0.53 10.64 -3.31
CA ALA A 150 -0.06 11.45 -2.25
C ALA A 150 -0.43 12.86 -2.72
N ALA A 151 0.45 13.51 -3.50
CA ALA A 151 0.17 14.82 -4.08
C ALA A 151 -1.01 14.80 -5.05
N LYS A 152 -1.13 13.74 -5.88
CA LYS A 152 -2.30 13.56 -6.76
C LYS A 152 -3.59 13.31 -5.98
N ALA A 153 -3.53 12.52 -4.92
CA ALA A 153 -4.68 12.27 -4.05
C ALA A 153 -5.13 13.55 -3.31
N GLN A 154 -4.18 14.37 -2.84
CA GLN A 154 -4.48 15.67 -2.25
C GLN A 154 -5.09 16.63 -3.26
N ALA A 155 -4.52 16.72 -4.47
CA ALA A 155 -5.08 17.55 -5.54
C ALA A 155 -6.51 17.13 -5.91
N GLN A 156 -6.81 15.83 -5.96
CA GLN A 156 -8.17 15.33 -6.18
C GLN A 156 -9.11 15.63 -5.00
N ALA A 157 -8.62 15.52 -3.76
CA ALA A 157 -9.41 15.86 -2.58
C ALA A 157 -9.72 17.35 -2.53
N ASP A 158 -8.77 18.21 -2.88
CA ASP A 158 -8.96 19.66 -2.90
C ASP A 158 -9.87 20.08 -4.06
N ALA A 159 -9.74 19.46 -5.24
CA ALA A 159 -10.69 19.67 -6.34
C ALA A 159 -12.14 19.31 -5.92
N ARG A 160 -12.33 18.15 -5.27
CA ARG A 160 -13.66 17.74 -4.76
C ARG A 160 -14.22 18.67 -3.68
N LYS A 161 -13.36 19.27 -2.84
CA LYS A 161 -13.80 20.27 -1.86
C LYS A 161 -14.29 21.55 -2.55
N VAL A 162 -13.59 21.98 -3.59
CA VAL A 162 -13.99 23.16 -4.38
C VAL A 162 -15.34 22.91 -5.06
N GLU A 163 -15.50 21.78 -5.75
CA GLU A 163 -16.79 21.38 -6.35
C GLU A 163 -17.91 21.34 -5.29
N TYR A 164 -17.65 20.74 -4.12
CA TYR A 164 -18.64 20.68 -3.05
C TYR A 164 -19.01 22.07 -2.49
N GLN A 165 -18.05 22.98 -2.38
CA GLN A 165 -18.33 24.36 -1.97
C GLN A 165 -19.16 25.12 -3.01
N GLU A 166 -18.93 24.86 -4.30
CA GLU A 166 -19.75 25.41 -5.39
C GLU A 166 -21.19 24.90 -5.31
N PHE A 167 -21.39 23.59 -5.09
CA PHE A 167 -22.72 23.03 -4.87
C PHE A 167 -23.44 23.62 -3.65
N LEU A 168 -22.72 23.84 -2.53
CA LEU A 168 -23.30 24.49 -1.36
C LEU A 168 -23.72 25.93 -1.65
N ARG A 169 -22.88 26.68 -2.37
CA ARG A 169 -23.17 28.07 -2.75
C ARG A 169 -24.37 28.16 -3.70
N GLU A 170 -24.49 27.25 -4.66
CA GLU A 170 -25.65 27.18 -5.55
C GLU A 170 -26.93 26.79 -4.78
N ALA A 171 -26.83 25.90 -3.80
CA ALA A 171 -27.94 25.53 -2.93
C ALA A 171 -28.40 26.70 -2.05
N GLU A 172 -27.48 27.49 -1.50
CA GLU A 172 -27.79 28.71 -0.73
C GLU A 172 -28.50 29.74 -1.60
N LEU A 173 -27.99 30.03 -2.79
CA LEU A 173 -28.64 30.96 -3.73
C LEU A 173 -30.01 30.46 -4.21
N GLY A 174 -30.17 29.15 -4.36
CA GLY A 174 -31.46 28.53 -4.66
C GLY A 174 -32.46 28.66 -3.51
N ALA A 175 -32.02 28.45 -2.28
CA ALA A 175 -32.82 28.61 -1.07
C ALA A 175 -33.24 30.06 -0.84
N GLU A 176 -32.33 31.03 -1.03
CA GLU A 176 -32.65 32.46 -0.95
C GLU A 176 -33.71 32.87 -1.97
N LYS A 177 -33.60 32.39 -3.23
CA LYS A 177 -34.60 32.65 -4.27
C LYS A 177 -35.95 32.00 -3.94
N ALA A 178 -35.95 30.81 -3.34
CA ALA A 178 -37.18 30.15 -2.89
C ALA A 178 -37.85 30.95 -1.76
N ALA A 179 -37.08 31.39 -0.77
CA ALA A 179 -37.56 32.22 0.34
C ALA A 179 -38.13 33.57 -0.14
N GLN A 180 -37.50 34.20 -1.14
CA GLN A 180 -38.03 35.43 -1.76
C GLN A 180 -39.38 35.19 -2.44
N ARG A 181 -39.52 34.10 -3.21
CA ARG A 181 -40.81 33.75 -3.84
C ARG A 181 -41.90 33.45 -2.81
N GLU A 182 -41.55 32.82 -1.70
CA GLU A 182 -42.49 32.56 -0.60
C GLU A 182 -42.89 33.86 0.11
N ALA A 183 -41.95 34.77 0.37
CA ALA A 183 -42.24 36.09 0.94
C ALA A 183 -43.12 36.93 0.00
N GLU A 184 -42.86 36.90 -1.30
CA GLU A 184 -43.70 37.55 -2.32
C GLU A 184 -45.11 36.93 -2.38
N ARG A 185 -45.22 35.59 -2.32
CA ARG A 185 -46.53 34.91 -2.22
C ARG A 185 -47.27 35.26 -0.93
N ALA A 186 -46.59 35.33 0.21
CA ALA A 186 -47.18 35.69 1.49
C ALA A 186 -47.62 37.17 1.53
N ALA A 187 -46.84 38.07 0.93
CA ALA A 187 -47.21 39.47 0.77
C ALA A 187 -48.39 39.64 -0.19
N ALA A 188 -48.43 38.89 -1.29
CA ALA A 188 -49.57 38.87 -2.21
C ALA A 188 -50.84 38.27 -1.56
N ALA A 189 -50.70 37.24 -0.72
CA ALA A 189 -51.81 36.68 0.05
C ALA A 189 -52.31 37.64 1.16
N SER A 190 -51.44 38.50 1.70
CA SER A 190 -51.81 39.52 2.70
C SER A 190 -52.46 40.76 2.08
N ALA A 191 -52.24 41.04 0.80
CA ALA A 191 -52.89 42.12 0.05
C ALA A 191 -54.28 41.74 -0.48
N GLY A 192 -54.67 40.46 -0.39
CA GLY A 192 -55.96 39.95 -0.85
C GLY A 192 -56.69 39.15 0.22
N ASN A 193 -57.13 39.78 1.30
CA ASN A 193 -58.04 39.14 2.26
C ASN A 193 -59.12 40.11 2.76
N SER A 194 -60.20 40.24 1.97
CA SER A 194 -61.54 40.52 2.50
C SER A 194 -62.17 39.16 2.84
N PRO A 195 -62.69 38.93 4.06
CA PRO A 195 -63.25 37.64 4.43
C PRO A 195 -64.72 37.52 4.00
N PRO A 196 -65.20 36.32 3.62
CA PRO A 196 -66.57 35.95 3.88
C PRO A 196 -66.63 34.86 4.96
N SER A 197 -67.26 35.27 6.06
CA SER A 197 -68.29 34.58 6.86
C SER A 197 -68.24 33.06 7.09
N ALA A 198 -68.47 32.71 8.35
CA ALA A 198 -68.38 31.41 8.99
C ALA A 198 -69.47 30.36 8.64
N ALA A 199 -69.02 29.09 8.55
CA ALA A 199 -69.52 27.84 9.16
C ALA A 199 -70.92 27.27 8.80
N PRO A 200 -71.30 26.00 9.13
CA PRO A 200 -70.56 24.84 9.71
C PRO A 200 -70.85 23.44 9.08
N ALA A 201 -70.18 22.40 9.62
CA ALA A 201 -70.62 21.00 9.85
C ALA A 201 -69.85 19.85 9.13
N ALA A 202 -69.66 18.76 9.90
CA ALA A 202 -68.67 17.67 9.80
C ALA A 202 -69.30 16.34 9.26
N PRO A 203 -68.81 15.11 9.61
CA PRO A 203 -67.57 14.39 9.25
C PRO A 203 -67.84 12.99 8.59
N ALA A 204 -66.74 12.25 8.31
CA ALA A 204 -66.61 10.77 8.27
C ALA A 204 -66.69 9.99 6.93
N SER A 205 -66.09 8.79 6.98
CA SER A 205 -65.88 7.74 5.96
C SER A 205 -64.65 7.92 5.06
N GLU A 206 -63.76 6.96 4.81
CA GLU A 206 -63.58 5.58 5.27
C GLU A 206 -62.24 5.13 4.65
N ALA A 207 -61.39 4.43 5.39
CA ALA A 207 -60.32 3.64 4.78
C ALA A 207 -60.95 2.47 3.98
N PRO A 208 -60.31 1.98 2.91
CA PRO A 208 -59.45 0.82 3.14
C PRO A 208 -58.20 0.76 2.25
N SER A 209 -57.15 0.18 2.82
CA SER A 209 -56.07 -0.49 2.10
C SER A 209 -56.61 -1.67 1.28
N PRO A 210 -55.91 -2.07 0.21
CA PRO A 210 -55.68 -3.49 0.03
C PRO A 210 -54.20 -3.82 -0.16
N GLU A 211 -53.80 -4.85 0.57
CA GLU A 211 -52.78 -5.83 0.23
C GLU A 211 -52.68 -6.06 -1.30
N SER A 212 -51.45 -6.01 -1.81
CA SER A 212 -51.09 -6.80 -2.98
C SER A 212 -49.92 -7.69 -2.61
N SER A 213 -50.31 -8.91 -2.25
CA SER A 213 -49.50 -10.10 -2.19
C SER A 213 -48.89 -10.38 -3.57
N GLY A 214 -47.57 -10.52 -3.61
CA GLY A 214 -46.80 -10.83 -4.82
C GLY A 214 -45.60 -11.68 -4.47
N GLU A 215 -45.87 -12.84 -3.88
CA GLU A 215 -44.93 -13.93 -3.69
C GLU A 215 -44.57 -14.55 -5.05
N THR A 216 -43.29 -14.56 -5.45
CA THR A 216 -42.75 -15.67 -6.25
C THR A 216 -41.27 -15.90 -5.97
N LYS A 217 -41.06 -16.96 -5.19
CA LYS A 217 -39.90 -17.85 -5.06
C LYS A 217 -38.90 -17.90 -6.24
N ALA A 218 -37.63 -17.79 -5.85
CA ALA A 218 -36.49 -18.67 -6.15
C ALA A 218 -36.57 -19.70 -7.31
N SER A 219 -35.54 -19.71 -8.15
CA SER A 219 -34.72 -20.92 -8.40
C SER A 219 -33.37 -20.59 -9.06
N THR A 220 -32.29 -20.94 -8.36
CA THR A 220 -30.92 -21.24 -8.82
C THR A 220 -30.90 -22.45 -9.80
N PRO A 221 -29.76 -23.05 -10.22
CA PRO A 221 -28.39 -22.58 -10.50
C PRO A 221 -27.85 -23.08 -11.88
N HIS A 222 -26.63 -22.70 -12.24
CA HIS A 222 -25.64 -23.59 -12.88
C HIS A 222 -24.21 -23.15 -12.54
#